data_AF-A0A0P9TCK2-F1
#
_entry.id   AF-A0A0P9TCK2-F1
#
_cell.length_a   1.000
_cell.length_b   1.000
_cell.length_c   1.000
_cell.angle_alpha   90.00
_cell.angle_beta   90.00
_cell.angle_gamma   90.00
#
_symmetry.space_group_name_H-M   'P 1'
#
loop_
_entity.id
_entity.type
_entity.pdbx_description
1 polymer ?
#
loop_
_entity_poly.entity_id
_entity_poly.type
_entity_poly.pdbx_seq_one_letter_code
_entity_poly.pdbx_strand_id
1 'polypeptide(L)'
;MYLAQQSRVYRSVDERDLRAARLPGGSAVLTQAFVKQLKTVKTNSPVTAVVQEKDKVTVKAGATSYTADYVVMAVPLRSLGKIQMTPALDAQHMGAIKSTNYGWRDQIMLKFKTPVWDSKARMSGEVFSNTGLGMLWVEPALKGGANVVINLSGDNARIMQAFGDKQMVDQVLIRLHAFYPEARGAYTGYEIRRYSVDPSTGGSYLAFGPGQISKYWRLWERPILRVAFAGEHTDTLYPGTLEGALRSGQRAAGQVQDLAAGKSFEPVKVAPPKAPAPASQKSEGNFFSNLFGGSSDKPAEPAKPQADKPGFFSRMFGGTEEPAPAPAPVEKAVEPAPAPAPAVAPAPVVAPVVQPAKPPVKAEPAKKPATKAEPAKKPQSKETAKKEAAKKEAAKKEAAKKEAAKKAQSKPAPAKTPAV
;
A
#
# COMPACT_ATOMS: atom_id res chain seq x y z
N MET A 1 2.32 14.94 3.70
CA MET A 1 1.80 13.85 2.84
C MET A 1 1.04 12.81 3.67
N TYR A 2 1.66 11.77 4.23
CA TYR A 2 0.98 10.75 5.04
C TYR A 2 0.07 11.33 6.14
N LEU A 3 0.54 12.35 6.86
CA LEU A 3 -0.27 13.08 7.84
C LEU A 3 -1.59 13.60 7.25
N ALA A 4 -1.55 14.33 6.12
CA ALA A 4 -2.74 14.88 5.47
C ALA A 4 -3.71 13.81 4.94
N GLN A 5 -3.21 12.61 4.63
CA GLN A 5 -4.03 11.44 4.29
C GLN A 5 -4.76 10.92 5.53
N GLN A 6 -4.04 10.69 6.64
CA GLN A 6 -4.65 10.23 7.90
C GLN A 6 -5.58 11.28 8.51
N SER A 7 -5.20 12.55 8.53
CA SER A 7 -6.07 13.68 8.94
C SER A 7 -7.31 13.86 8.05
N ARG A 8 -7.37 13.21 6.87
CA ARG A 8 -8.58 13.14 6.06
C ARG A 8 -9.43 11.91 6.38
N VAL A 9 -8.81 10.75 6.59
CA VAL A 9 -9.48 9.51 7.01
C VAL A 9 -10.19 9.71 8.37
N TYR A 10 -9.51 10.38 9.31
CA TYR A 10 -9.98 10.59 10.67
C TYR A 10 -10.58 11.99 10.93
N ARG A 11 -10.82 12.81 9.89
CA ARG A 11 -11.20 14.24 10.06
C ARG A 11 -12.43 14.48 10.93
N SER A 12 -13.34 13.50 11.00
CA SER A 12 -14.60 13.55 11.72
C SER A 12 -14.71 12.45 12.78
N VAL A 13 -13.59 12.03 13.36
CA VAL A 13 -13.53 11.06 14.46
C VAL A 13 -12.70 11.70 15.58
N ASP A 14 -13.26 11.80 16.78
CA ASP A 14 -12.51 12.27 17.97
C ASP A 14 -11.37 11.30 18.28
N GLU A 15 -10.23 11.80 18.78
CA GLU A 15 -9.08 10.96 19.10
C GLU A 15 -9.41 9.86 20.13
N ARG A 16 -10.39 10.10 21.01
CA ARG A 16 -10.91 9.14 22.00
C ARG A 16 -11.76 8.03 21.38
N ASP A 17 -12.28 8.27 20.18
CA ASP A 17 -13.11 7.36 19.38
C ASP A 17 -12.34 6.68 18.23
N LEU A 18 -11.03 6.91 18.11
CA LEU A 18 -10.14 6.17 17.20
C LEU A 18 -9.97 4.71 17.63
N ARG A 19 -10.98 3.88 17.35
CA ARG A 19 -10.99 2.44 17.65
C ARG A 19 -10.43 1.62 16.49
N ALA A 20 -9.24 1.04 16.69
CA ALA A 20 -8.65 0.07 15.77
C ALA A 20 -9.39 -1.28 15.83
N ALA A 21 -10.45 -1.43 15.03
CA ALA A 21 -11.15 -2.70 14.84
C ALA A 21 -10.32 -3.68 13.98
N ARG A 22 -10.40 -4.98 14.29
CA ARG A 22 -9.79 -6.06 13.50
C ARG A 22 -10.85 -7.05 13.04
N LEU A 23 -10.82 -7.43 11.76
CA LEU A 23 -11.71 -8.47 11.22
C LEU A 23 -11.43 -9.82 11.90
N PRO A 24 -12.42 -10.47 12.56
CA PRO A 24 -12.25 -11.81 13.09
C PRO A 24 -11.92 -12.80 11.96
N GLY A 25 -10.83 -13.56 12.11
CA GLY A 25 -10.30 -14.42 11.03
C GLY A 25 -9.41 -13.70 10.00
N GLY A 26 -9.24 -12.38 10.11
CA GLY A 26 -8.39 -11.57 9.24
C GLY A 26 -9.04 -11.19 7.90
N SER A 27 -8.30 -10.43 7.08
CA SER A 27 -8.77 -9.94 5.77
C SER A 27 -9.13 -11.04 4.77
N ALA A 28 -8.61 -12.26 4.96
CA ALA A 28 -8.98 -13.44 4.17
C ALA A 28 -10.48 -13.79 4.25
N VAL A 29 -11.18 -13.45 5.35
CA VAL A 29 -12.62 -13.68 5.46
C VAL A 29 -13.41 -12.82 4.47
N LEU A 30 -12.95 -11.58 4.23
CA LEU A 30 -13.56 -10.66 3.26
C LEU A 30 -13.38 -11.17 1.82
N THR A 31 -12.18 -11.61 1.46
CA THR A 31 -11.94 -12.17 0.10
C THR A 31 -12.67 -13.49 -0.11
N GLN A 32 -12.75 -14.36 0.90
CA GLN A 32 -13.57 -15.57 0.86
C GLN A 32 -15.07 -15.28 0.71
N ALA A 33 -15.58 -14.20 1.33
CA ALA A 33 -16.97 -13.76 1.15
C ALA A 33 -17.25 -13.30 -0.29
N PHE A 34 -16.33 -12.54 -0.90
CA PHE A 34 -16.46 -12.14 -2.31
C PHE A 34 -16.34 -13.33 -3.28
N VAL A 35 -15.41 -14.28 -3.04
CA VAL A 35 -15.25 -15.46 -3.91
C VAL A 35 -16.54 -16.29 -3.99
N LYS A 36 -17.34 -16.37 -2.92
CA LYS A 36 -18.65 -17.05 -2.93
C LYS A 36 -19.70 -16.40 -3.86
N GLN A 37 -19.49 -15.14 -4.26
CA GLN A 37 -20.37 -14.42 -5.20
C GLN A 37 -19.88 -14.51 -6.66
N LEU A 38 -18.69 -15.06 -6.90
CA LEU A 38 -18.07 -15.14 -8.23
C LEU A 38 -18.30 -16.53 -8.85
N LYS A 39 -18.98 -16.57 -10.00
CA LYS A 39 -19.21 -17.82 -10.77
C LYS A 39 -17.91 -18.47 -11.27
N THR A 40 -16.90 -17.66 -11.58
CA THR A 40 -15.63 -18.10 -12.18
C THR A 40 -14.47 -17.31 -11.58
N VAL A 41 -13.43 -18.03 -11.13
CA VAL A 41 -12.13 -17.45 -10.75
C VAL A 41 -11.04 -18.26 -11.46
N LYS A 42 -10.04 -17.58 -12.02
CA LYS A 42 -8.88 -18.19 -12.69
C LYS A 42 -7.61 -17.85 -11.91
N THR A 43 -7.19 -18.73 -11.02
CA THR A 43 -5.90 -18.62 -10.32
C THR A 43 -4.75 -18.99 -11.26
N ASN A 44 -3.50 -18.71 -10.85
CA ASN A 44 -2.27 -19.06 -11.58
C ASN A 44 -2.25 -18.57 -13.05
N SER A 45 -3.02 -17.52 -13.36
CA SER A 45 -3.26 -16.99 -14.70
C SER A 45 -2.76 -15.54 -14.80
N PRO A 46 -1.43 -15.31 -14.77
CA PRO A 46 -0.87 -13.96 -14.82
C PRO A 46 -1.15 -13.31 -16.18
N VAL A 47 -1.83 -12.16 -16.16
CA VAL A 47 -2.07 -11.34 -17.36
C VAL A 47 -0.75 -10.75 -17.85
N THR A 48 -0.49 -10.85 -19.16
CA THR A 48 0.72 -10.35 -19.82
C THR A 48 0.43 -9.26 -20.85
N ALA A 49 -0.77 -9.23 -21.42
CA ALA A 49 -1.18 -8.19 -22.36
C ALA A 49 -2.70 -7.95 -22.36
N VAL A 50 -3.11 -6.74 -22.72
CA VAL A 50 -4.50 -6.35 -22.97
C VAL A 50 -4.55 -5.59 -24.31
N VAL A 51 -5.23 -6.19 -25.29
CA VAL A 51 -5.42 -5.61 -26.63
C VAL A 51 -6.87 -5.15 -26.75
N GLN A 52 -7.07 -3.87 -27.07
CA GLN A 52 -8.37 -3.22 -27.21
C GLN A 52 -8.64 -2.96 -28.69
N GLU A 53 -9.83 -3.35 -29.14
CA GLU A 53 -10.35 -3.13 -30.49
C GLU A 53 -11.62 -2.28 -30.42
N LYS A 54 -12.25 -1.98 -31.57
CA LYS A 54 -13.43 -1.09 -31.63
C LYS A 54 -14.59 -1.60 -30.76
N ASP A 55 -14.81 -2.91 -30.77
CA ASP A 55 -15.95 -3.62 -30.20
C ASP A 55 -15.62 -4.44 -28.95
N LYS A 56 -14.39 -4.95 -28.82
CA LYS A 56 -13.97 -5.90 -27.77
C LYS A 56 -12.60 -5.59 -27.15
N VAL A 57 -12.26 -6.34 -26.11
CA VAL A 57 -10.95 -6.41 -25.47
C VAL A 57 -10.50 -7.88 -25.37
N THR A 58 -9.25 -8.15 -25.75
CA THR A 58 -8.59 -9.45 -25.61
C THR A 58 -7.53 -9.39 -24.52
N VAL A 59 -7.72 -10.14 -23.44
CA VAL A 59 -6.79 -10.27 -22.31
C VAL A 59 -5.97 -11.56 -22.47
N LYS A 60 -4.64 -11.44 -22.57
CA LYS A 60 -3.73 -12.59 -22.64
C LYS A 60 -3.21 -12.93 -21.24
N ALA A 61 -3.34 -14.19 -20.83
CA ALA A 61 -2.88 -14.70 -19.55
C ALA A 61 -2.21 -16.07 -19.71
N GLY A 62 -0.87 -16.11 -19.60
CA GLY A 62 -0.08 -17.29 -19.98
C GLY A 62 -0.32 -17.68 -21.44
N ALA A 63 -0.64 -18.96 -21.67
CA ALA A 63 -1.00 -19.49 -23.00
C ALA A 63 -2.47 -19.24 -23.39
N THR A 64 -3.30 -18.73 -22.49
CA THR A 64 -4.74 -18.54 -22.72
C THR A 64 -5.03 -17.08 -23.10
N SER A 65 -6.03 -16.86 -23.97
CA SER A 65 -6.61 -15.55 -24.22
C SER A 65 -8.11 -15.55 -23.89
N TYR A 66 -8.60 -14.45 -23.34
CA TYR A 66 -10.01 -14.24 -22.98
C TYR A 66 -10.53 -12.98 -23.67
N THR A 67 -11.73 -13.03 -24.24
CA THR A 67 -12.40 -11.89 -24.89
C THR A 67 -13.57 -11.40 -24.04
N ALA A 68 -13.73 -10.09 -23.92
CA ALA A 68 -14.87 -9.43 -23.28
C ALA A 68 -15.10 -8.04 -23.91
N ASP A 69 -16.28 -7.45 -23.73
CA ASP A 69 -16.59 -6.11 -24.24
C ASP A 69 -15.78 -5.02 -23.52
N TYR A 70 -15.53 -5.22 -22.22
CA TYR A 70 -14.84 -4.30 -21.31
C TYR A 70 -14.02 -5.06 -20.26
N VAL A 71 -13.03 -4.40 -19.67
CA VAL A 71 -12.16 -4.98 -18.62
C VAL A 71 -12.06 -4.03 -17.43
N VAL A 72 -12.21 -4.57 -16.21
CA VAL A 72 -11.80 -3.88 -14.97
C VAL A 72 -10.37 -4.28 -14.63
N MET A 73 -9.43 -3.33 -14.77
CA MET A 73 -8.03 -3.49 -14.42
C MET A 73 -7.85 -3.17 -12.92
N ALA A 74 -7.74 -4.22 -12.11
CA ALA A 74 -7.66 -4.14 -10.65
C ALA A 74 -6.28 -4.55 -10.08
N VAL A 75 -5.20 -4.34 -10.84
CA VAL A 75 -3.82 -4.69 -10.44
C VAL A 75 -3.06 -3.46 -9.90
N PRO A 76 -2.13 -3.60 -8.93
CA PRO A 76 -1.28 -2.50 -8.49
C PRO A 76 -0.44 -1.90 -9.64
N LEU A 77 -0.11 -0.60 -9.58
CA LEU A 77 0.56 0.11 -10.69
C LEU A 77 1.90 -0.52 -11.11
N ARG A 78 2.62 -1.12 -10.16
CA ARG A 78 3.89 -1.82 -10.41
C ARG A 78 3.71 -3.15 -11.16
N SER A 79 2.52 -3.74 -11.09
CA SER A 79 2.12 -4.92 -11.86
C SER A 79 1.46 -4.53 -13.19
N LEU A 80 0.73 -3.41 -13.24
CA LEU A 80 0.23 -2.83 -14.49
C LEU A 80 1.38 -2.50 -15.45
N GLY A 81 2.50 -1.99 -14.94
CA GLY A 81 3.72 -1.75 -15.73
C GLY A 81 4.42 -3.00 -16.30
N LYS A 82 3.91 -4.21 -16.01
CA LYS A 82 4.36 -5.49 -16.60
C LYS A 82 3.39 -6.04 -17.64
N ILE A 83 2.24 -5.37 -17.85
CA ILE A 83 1.19 -5.76 -18.79
C ILE A 83 1.32 -4.89 -20.04
N GLN A 84 1.49 -5.51 -21.21
CA GLN A 84 1.49 -4.77 -22.47
C GLN A 84 0.07 -4.30 -22.81
N MET A 85 -0.15 -2.99 -22.79
CA MET A 85 -1.39 -2.37 -23.26
C MET A 85 -1.30 -2.10 -24.77
N THR A 86 -2.37 -2.38 -25.51
CA THR A 86 -2.52 -2.01 -26.92
C THR A 86 -3.94 -1.46 -27.13
N PRO A 87 -4.14 -0.21 -27.60
CA PRO A 87 -3.14 0.85 -27.75
C PRO A 87 -2.31 1.10 -26.48
N ALA A 88 -1.11 1.65 -26.64
CA ALA A 88 -0.25 2.00 -25.51
C ALA A 88 -0.89 3.12 -24.67
N LEU A 89 -0.64 3.11 -23.36
CA LEU A 89 -1.02 4.20 -22.48
C LEU A 89 -0.18 5.46 -22.80
N ASP A 90 -0.75 6.64 -22.58
CA ASP A 90 -0.05 7.90 -22.83
C ASP A 90 1.16 8.14 -21.89
N ALA A 91 1.92 9.19 -22.18
CA ALA A 91 3.12 9.56 -21.44
C ALA A 91 2.87 9.90 -19.95
N GLN A 92 1.69 10.39 -19.57
CA GLN A 92 1.35 10.71 -18.19
C GLN A 92 1.04 9.44 -17.40
N HIS A 93 0.24 8.53 -17.96
CA HIS A 93 -0.04 7.21 -17.37
C HIS A 93 1.21 6.33 -17.29
N MET A 94 2.03 6.29 -18.35
CA MET A 94 3.32 5.58 -18.32
C MET A 94 4.32 6.23 -17.34
N GLY A 95 4.28 7.56 -17.19
CA GLY A 95 5.04 8.29 -16.18
C GLY A 95 4.62 7.94 -14.75
N ALA A 96 3.31 7.82 -14.50
CA ALA A 96 2.76 7.40 -13.21
C ALA A 96 3.14 5.96 -12.87
N ILE A 97 2.97 5.00 -13.78
CA ILE A 97 3.40 3.60 -13.60
C ILE A 97 4.87 3.50 -13.16
N LYS A 98 5.75 4.25 -13.84
CA LYS A 98 7.20 4.25 -13.60
C LYS A 98 7.58 4.96 -12.29
N SER A 99 6.99 6.11 -11.99
CA SER A 99 7.49 6.99 -10.92
C SER A 99 6.65 7.05 -9.65
N THR A 100 5.35 6.75 -9.68
CA THR A 100 4.47 6.83 -8.50
C THR A 100 5.03 5.98 -7.37
N ASN A 101 5.28 6.62 -6.23
CA ASN A 101 5.90 5.98 -5.09
C ASN A 101 4.91 5.07 -4.34
N TYR A 102 5.40 3.89 -3.96
CA TYR A 102 4.68 2.93 -3.12
C TYR A 102 5.38 2.83 -1.78
N GLY A 103 4.61 2.55 -0.74
CA GLY A 103 5.11 2.24 0.59
C GLY A 103 5.96 0.97 0.59
N TRP A 104 6.91 0.96 1.52
CA TRP A 104 7.60 -0.24 1.98
C TRP A 104 6.93 -0.63 3.29
N ARG A 105 6.43 -1.86 3.38
CA ARG A 105 5.90 -2.44 4.62
C ARG A 105 6.01 -3.96 4.58
N ASP A 106 6.72 -4.50 5.55
CA ASP A 106 6.87 -5.94 5.75
C ASP A 106 6.36 -6.33 7.14
N GLN A 107 5.91 -7.57 7.30
CA GLN A 107 5.41 -8.08 8.59
C GLN A 107 6.18 -9.31 9.04
N ILE A 108 6.58 -9.32 10.31
CA ILE A 108 7.25 -10.43 10.98
C ILE A 108 6.37 -10.88 12.14
N MET A 109 5.86 -12.12 12.11
CA MET A 109 5.29 -12.72 13.31
C MET A 109 6.42 -13.37 14.12
N LEU A 110 6.71 -12.82 15.30
CA LEU A 110 7.61 -13.42 16.28
C LEU A 110 6.81 -14.38 17.18
N LYS A 111 7.36 -15.57 17.40
CA LYS A 111 6.77 -16.63 18.21
C LYS A 111 7.55 -16.77 19.51
N PHE A 112 6.83 -16.93 20.61
CA PHE A 112 7.42 -17.10 21.94
C PHE A 112 6.74 -18.25 22.70
N LYS A 113 7.47 -18.89 23.61
CA LYS A 113 6.98 -19.95 24.51
C LYS A 113 6.02 -19.41 25.56
N THR A 114 6.28 -18.20 26.03
CA THR A 114 5.53 -17.43 27.03
C THR A 114 5.53 -15.96 26.62
N PRO A 115 4.50 -15.16 26.99
CA PRO A 115 4.58 -13.70 26.84
C PRO A 115 5.75 -13.16 27.66
N VAL A 116 6.45 -12.15 27.12
CA VAL A 116 7.60 -11.48 27.77
C VAL A 116 7.29 -10.03 28.15
N TRP A 117 6.00 -9.73 28.29
CA TRP A 117 5.41 -8.44 28.60
C TRP A 117 4.25 -8.66 29.60
N ASP A 118 3.85 -7.60 30.32
CA ASP A 118 2.90 -7.74 31.42
C ASP A 118 1.57 -8.40 31.03
N SER A 119 1.26 -9.48 31.75
CA SER A 119 0.21 -10.45 31.40
C SER A 119 -1.20 -10.01 31.80
N LYS A 120 -1.67 -8.91 31.20
CA LYS A 120 -3.12 -8.58 31.07
C LYS A 120 -3.48 -7.95 29.73
N ALA A 121 -2.58 -7.23 29.08
CA ALA A 121 -2.80 -6.67 27.76
C ALA A 121 -2.28 -7.61 26.65
N ARG A 122 -3.08 -7.80 25.60
CA ARG A 122 -2.59 -8.36 24.33
C ARG A 122 -1.66 -7.32 23.69
N MET A 123 -0.34 -7.51 23.79
CA MET A 123 0.67 -6.48 23.44
C MET A 123 0.37 -5.79 22.10
N SER A 124 0.18 -4.47 22.17
CA SER A 124 -0.05 -3.59 21.04
C SER A 124 0.54 -2.22 21.32
N GLY A 125 1.17 -1.60 20.35
CA GLY A 125 1.73 -0.25 20.51
C GLY A 125 2.84 0.03 19.50
N GLU A 126 3.56 1.12 19.69
CA GLU A 126 4.64 1.55 18.81
C GLU A 126 5.94 1.66 19.62
N VAL A 127 6.99 0.97 19.18
CA VAL A 127 8.33 1.08 19.77
C VAL A 127 9.19 1.94 18.84
N PHE A 128 9.51 3.15 19.28
CA PHE A 128 10.37 4.07 18.55
C PHE A 128 11.84 3.88 18.94
N SER A 129 12.74 3.79 17.96
CA SER A 129 14.17 3.64 18.20
C SER A 129 15.03 4.29 17.12
N ASN A 130 16.03 5.04 17.55
CA ASN A 130 17.11 5.58 16.71
C ASN A 130 18.08 4.50 16.19
N THR A 131 17.97 3.26 16.65
CA THR A 131 18.92 2.17 16.40
C THR A 131 18.75 1.45 15.05
N GLY A 132 18.28 2.15 14.01
CA GLY A 132 18.22 1.63 12.63
C GLY A 132 17.00 0.78 12.25
N LEU A 133 15.97 0.71 13.12
CA LEU A 133 14.65 0.16 12.77
C LEU A 133 13.53 1.21 12.78
N GLY A 134 13.76 2.39 13.37
CA GLY A 134 12.76 3.45 13.45
C GLY A 134 11.59 3.08 14.35
N MET A 135 10.38 3.16 13.82
CA MET A 135 9.16 2.73 14.52
C MET A 135 8.84 1.26 14.17
N LEU A 136 8.72 0.43 15.21
CA LEU A 136 8.12 -0.90 15.15
C LEU A 136 6.66 -0.79 15.60
N TRP A 137 5.70 -0.97 14.71
CA TRP A 137 4.29 -1.08 15.11
C TRP A 137 3.95 -2.53 15.48
N VAL A 138 3.78 -2.77 16.77
CA VAL A 138 3.50 -4.07 17.36
C VAL A 138 1.99 -4.32 17.42
N GLU A 139 1.58 -5.49 16.93
CA GLU A 139 0.23 -6.00 17.05
C GLU A 139 0.21 -7.38 17.73
N PRO A 140 -0.83 -7.70 18.50
CA PRO A 140 -0.94 -9.01 19.11
C PRO A 140 -1.42 -10.03 18.09
N ALA A 141 -0.81 -11.21 18.07
CA ALA A 141 -1.32 -12.29 17.24
C ALA A 141 -2.71 -12.74 17.75
N LEU A 142 -3.66 -12.86 16.83
CA LEU A 142 -5.03 -13.30 17.14
C LEU A 142 -5.12 -14.78 17.58
N LYS A 143 -4.01 -15.53 17.47
CA LYS A 143 -3.83 -16.93 17.88
C LYS A 143 -2.39 -17.11 18.40
N GLY A 144 -2.17 -18.11 19.26
CA GLY A 144 -0.84 -18.47 19.77
C GLY A 144 -0.50 -17.91 21.15
N GLY A 145 -1.28 -16.98 21.70
CA GLY A 145 -1.20 -16.50 23.09
C GLY A 145 -0.01 -15.57 23.39
N ALA A 146 1.20 -16.00 23.04
CA ALA A 146 2.46 -15.31 23.28
C ALA A 146 3.11 -14.73 22.00
N ASN A 147 2.42 -14.77 20.86
CA ASN A 147 2.98 -14.30 19.59
C ASN A 147 2.60 -12.84 19.31
N VAL A 148 3.49 -12.10 18.66
CA VAL A 148 3.25 -10.72 18.18
C VAL A 148 3.63 -10.57 16.71
N VAL A 149 2.93 -9.69 16.02
CA VAL A 149 3.24 -9.27 14.65
C VAL A 149 3.89 -7.90 14.71
N ILE A 150 5.13 -7.82 14.24
CA ILE A 150 5.90 -6.59 14.09
C ILE A 150 5.71 -6.09 12.67
N ASN A 151 5.18 -4.88 12.52
CA ASN A 151 5.10 -4.15 11.27
C ASN A 151 6.36 -3.28 11.12
N LEU A 152 7.17 -3.56 10.10
CA LEU A 152 8.24 -2.67 9.64
C LEU A 152 7.70 -1.82 8.49
N SER A 153 7.95 -0.51 8.50
CA SER A 153 7.47 0.42 7.46
C SER A 153 8.53 1.43 7.02
N GLY A 154 8.33 2.02 5.83
CA GLY A 154 9.14 3.14 5.32
C GLY A 154 10.60 2.77 5.00
N ASP A 155 11.52 3.73 5.11
CA ASP A 155 12.92 3.51 4.75
C ASP A 155 13.61 2.41 5.56
N ASN A 156 13.20 2.15 6.80
CA ASN A 156 13.74 1.02 7.57
C ASN A 156 13.31 -0.32 6.94
N ALA A 157 12.04 -0.47 6.53
CA ALA A 157 11.59 -1.65 5.78
C ALA A 157 12.27 -1.78 4.40
N ARG A 158 12.64 -0.65 3.77
CA ARG A 158 13.43 -0.62 2.53
C ARG A 158 14.87 -1.07 2.73
N ILE A 159 15.56 -0.55 3.75
CA ILE A 159 16.95 -0.90 4.08
C ILE A 159 17.03 -2.37 4.53
N MET A 160 16.06 -2.84 5.30
CA MET A 160 15.98 -4.24 5.74
C MET A 160 15.87 -5.25 4.59
N GLN A 161 15.53 -4.84 3.36
CA GLN A 161 15.53 -5.75 2.21
C GLN A 161 16.92 -6.32 1.87
N ALA A 162 18.00 -5.60 2.18
CA ALA A 162 19.37 -6.03 1.95
C ALA A 162 19.81 -7.22 2.83
N PHE A 163 19.03 -7.54 3.87
CA PHE A 163 19.32 -8.62 4.80
C PHE A 163 18.48 -9.87 4.49
N GLY A 164 19.01 -11.06 4.81
CA GLY A 164 18.22 -12.29 4.81
C GLY A 164 17.19 -12.31 5.95
N ASP A 165 16.14 -13.12 5.82
CA ASP A 165 15.00 -13.12 6.77
C ASP A 165 15.45 -13.31 8.23
N LYS A 166 16.33 -14.28 8.49
CA LYS A 166 16.87 -14.49 9.85
C LYS A 166 17.59 -13.25 10.38
N GLN A 167 18.39 -12.55 9.56
CA GLN A 167 19.13 -11.36 9.99
C GLN A 167 18.18 -10.20 10.31
N MET A 168 17.12 -10.00 9.51
CA MET A 168 16.08 -9.01 9.78
C MET A 168 15.37 -9.31 11.11
N VAL A 169 15.00 -10.57 11.32
CA VAL A 169 14.37 -11.06 12.56
C VAL A 169 15.31 -10.92 13.77
N ASP A 170 16.59 -11.25 13.61
CA ASP A 170 17.60 -11.08 14.66
C ASP A 170 17.71 -9.60 15.06
N GLN A 171 17.74 -8.64 14.12
CA GLN A 171 17.76 -7.21 14.45
C GLN A 171 16.51 -6.78 15.23
N VAL A 172 15.31 -7.19 14.80
CA VAL A 172 14.07 -6.90 15.53
C VAL A 172 14.08 -7.51 16.93
N LEU A 173 14.53 -8.76 17.08
CA LEU A 173 14.61 -9.44 18.37
C LEU A 173 15.69 -8.81 19.29
N ILE A 174 16.82 -8.33 18.74
CA ILE A 174 17.82 -7.57 19.50
C ILE A 174 17.19 -6.30 20.09
N ARG A 175 16.39 -5.55 19.32
CA ARG A 175 15.76 -4.32 19.83
C ARG A 175 14.61 -4.62 20.79
N LEU A 176 13.75 -5.57 20.48
CA LEU A 176 12.65 -5.98 21.36
C LEU A 176 13.17 -6.44 22.74
N HIS A 177 14.28 -7.19 22.76
CA HIS A 177 14.92 -7.66 23.99
C HIS A 177 15.53 -6.54 24.86
N ALA A 178 15.84 -5.38 24.28
CA ALA A 178 16.29 -4.22 25.07
C ALA A 178 15.15 -3.58 25.90
N PHE A 179 13.89 -3.78 25.49
CA PHE A 179 12.70 -3.39 26.25
C PHE A 179 12.12 -4.55 27.07
N TYR A 180 12.31 -5.79 26.62
CA TYR A 180 11.77 -7.01 27.23
C TYR A 180 12.88 -8.05 27.42
N PRO A 181 13.64 -8.03 28.53
CA PRO A 181 14.85 -8.85 28.71
C PRO A 181 14.65 -10.37 28.54
N GLU A 182 13.44 -10.90 28.72
CA GLU A 182 13.17 -12.33 28.50
C GLU A 182 13.02 -12.72 27.02
N ALA A 183 12.83 -11.75 26.10
CA ALA A 183 12.43 -12.00 24.71
C ALA A 183 13.31 -13.03 23.98
N ARG A 184 14.65 -12.93 24.07
CA ARG A 184 15.55 -13.90 23.43
C ARG A 184 15.44 -15.31 24.02
N GLY A 185 15.18 -15.44 25.32
CA GLY A 185 15.08 -16.73 26.01
C GLY A 185 13.73 -17.42 25.78
N ALA A 186 12.65 -16.64 25.63
CA ALA A 186 11.33 -17.16 25.33
C ALA A 186 11.07 -17.37 23.82
N TYR A 187 11.88 -16.79 22.93
CA TYR A 187 11.69 -16.85 21.48
C TYR A 187 11.81 -18.27 20.90
N THR A 188 10.84 -18.66 20.08
CA THR A 188 10.73 -20.03 19.50
C THR A 188 10.74 -20.07 17.97
N GLY A 189 10.74 -18.92 17.29
CA GLY A 189 10.83 -18.85 15.83
C GLY A 189 10.01 -17.70 15.23
N TYR A 190 9.92 -17.68 13.91
CA TYR A 190 9.27 -16.60 13.17
C TYR A 190 8.43 -17.09 12.00
N GLU A 191 7.58 -16.21 11.49
CA GLU A 191 7.08 -16.18 10.11
C GLU A 191 7.28 -14.76 9.57
N ILE A 192 7.53 -14.60 8.27
CA ILE A 192 7.76 -13.30 7.65
C ILE A 192 7.01 -13.20 6.33
N ARG A 193 6.47 -12.01 6.05
CA ARG A 193 5.82 -11.67 4.78
C ARG A 193 6.38 -10.36 4.25
N ARG A 194 7.27 -10.48 3.25
CA ARG A 194 7.83 -9.34 2.51
C ARG A 194 6.86 -8.85 1.43
N TYR A 195 5.94 -7.96 1.77
CA TYR A 195 5.03 -7.38 0.75
C TYR A 195 5.77 -6.42 -0.18
N SER A 196 6.85 -5.79 0.30
CA SER A 196 7.54 -4.72 -0.43
C SER A 196 8.25 -5.21 -1.69
N VAL A 197 8.61 -6.50 -1.75
CA VAL A 197 9.30 -7.14 -2.88
C VAL A 197 8.50 -8.28 -3.53
N ASP A 198 7.24 -8.49 -3.13
CA ASP A 198 6.39 -9.50 -3.76
C ASP A 198 6.13 -9.12 -5.23
N PRO A 199 6.40 -10.02 -6.21
CA PRO A 199 6.31 -9.68 -7.63
C PRO A 199 4.88 -9.39 -8.11
N SER A 200 3.85 -9.74 -7.33
CA SER A 200 2.44 -9.46 -7.64
C SER A 200 1.97 -8.07 -7.18
N THR A 201 2.65 -7.44 -6.21
CA THR A 201 2.34 -6.09 -5.72
C THR A 201 3.39 -5.04 -6.05
N GLY A 202 4.68 -5.38 -5.97
CA GLY A 202 5.81 -4.47 -6.19
C GLY A 202 5.93 -3.34 -5.15
N GLY A 203 5.38 -3.53 -3.95
CA GLY A 203 5.24 -2.54 -2.89
C GLY A 203 4.07 -2.87 -1.96
N SER A 204 3.83 -2.05 -0.93
CA SER A 204 2.75 -2.30 0.04
C SER A 204 1.42 -1.60 -0.28
N TYR A 205 1.47 -0.30 -0.61
CA TYR A 205 0.31 0.56 -0.87
C TYR A 205 0.75 1.88 -1.52
N LEU A 206 -0.14 2.63 -2.16
CA LEU A 206 0.17 3.96 -2.70
C LEU A 206 0.65 4.92 -1.61
N ALA A 207 1.80 5.56 -1.83
CA ALA A 207 2.41 6.52 -0.90
C ALA A 207 3.11 7.64 -1.67
N PHE A 208 2.33 8.56 -2.27
CA PHE A 208 2.83 9.66 -3.11
C PHE A 208 4.02 10.42 -2.51
N GLY A 209 5.12 10.46 -3.26
CA GLY A 209 6.30 11.28 -2.96
C GLY A 209 6.09 12.78 -3.28
N PRO A 210 7.12 13.62 -3.01
CA PRO A 210 7.09 15.06 -3.32
C PRO A 210 6.69 15.35 -4.77
N GLY A 211 5.76 16.30 -4.95
CA GLY A 211 5.25 16.71 -6.28
C GLY A 211 4.40 15.66 -7.02
N GLN A 212 4.21 14.45 -6.49
CA GLN A 212 3.51 13.39 -7.23
C GLN A 212 1.98 13.55 -7.23
N ILE A 213 1.37 14.13 -6.18
CA ILE A 213 -0.06 14.49 -6.22
C ILE A 213 -0.33 15.45 -7.39
N SER A 214 0.46 16.51 -7.54
CA SER A 214 0.25 17.52 -8.60
C SER A 214 0.39 16.97 -10.03
N LYS A 215 0.94 15.77 -10.20
CA LYS A 215 1.14 15.09 -11.51
C LYS A 215 0.18 13.92 -11.75
N TYR A 216 -0.18 13.18 -10.71
CA TYR A 216 -0.81 11.85 -10.81
C TYR A 216 -2.06 11.67 -9.92
N TRP A 217 -2.44 12.68 -9.14
CA TRP A 217 -3.72 12.68 -8.44
C TRP A 217 -4.88 12.60 -9.43
N ARG A 218 -5.91 11.83 -9.09
CA ARG A 218 -7.10 11.55 -9.93
C ARG A 218 -6.86 10.82 -11.27
N LEU A 219 -5.61 10.62 -11.70
CA LEU A 219 -5.28 10.12 -13.04
C LEU A 219 -6.02 8.81 -13.38
N TRP A 220 -6.00 7.85 -12.45
CA TRP A 220 -6.63 6.54 -12.58
C TRP A 220 -8.11 6.48 -12.18
N GLU A 221 -8.80 7.62 -12.01
CA GLU A 221 -10.24 7.62 -11.69
C GLU A 221 -11.13 7.27 -12.89
N ARG A 222 -10.64 7.41 -14.13
CA ARG A 222 -11.42 7.27 -15.36
C ARG A 222 -11.04 6.01 -16.15
N PRO A 223 -11.97 5.42 -16.92
CA PRO A 223 -11.61 4.45 -17.94
C PRO A 223 -10.77 5.07 -19.06
N ILE A 224 -9.98 4.23 -19.71
CA ILE A 224 -9.28 4.52 -20.97
C ILE A 224 -9.81 3.54 -22.01
N LEU A 225 -10.49 4.05 -23.04
CA LEU A 225 -11.19 3.25 -24.06
C LEU A 225 -12.16 2.22 -23.42
N ARG A 226 -11.79 0.93 -23.38
CA ARG A 226 -12.60 -0.18 -22.86
C ARG A 226 -12.10 -0.75 -21.52
N VAL A 227 -11.08 -0.12 -20.91
CA VAL A 227 -10.49 -0.53 -19.63
C VAL A 227 -10.85 0.47 -18.54
N ALA A 228 -11.62 0.05 -17.54
CA ALA A 228 -11.87 0.80 -16.30
C ALA A 228 -10.83 0.40 -15.23
N PHE A 229 -10.38 1.36 -14.40
CA PHE A 229 -9.33 1.12 -13.41
C PHE A 229 -9.88 1.09 -11.98
N ALA A 230 -9.41 0.13 -11.18
CA ALA A 230 -9.82 -0.11 -9.81
C ALA A 230 -8.62 -0.49 -8.91
N GLY A 231 -8.82 -0.42 -7.60
CA GLY A 231 -7.80 -0.70 -6.59
C GLY A 231 -7.39 0.53 -5.81
N GLU A 232 -6.64 0.32 -4.72
CA GLU A 232 -6.34 1.34 -3.71
C GLU A 232 -5.69 2.63 -4.26
N HIS A 233 -4.91 2.54 -5.33
CA HIS A 233 -4.24 3.69 -5.94
C HIS A 233 -5.15 4.55 -6.83
N THR A 234 -6.42 4.18 -6.98
CA THR A 234 -7.38 4.84 -7.87
C THR A 234 -8.49 5.61 -7.13
N ASP A 235 -8.59 5.51 -5.79
CA ASP A 235 -9.54 6.30 -4.99
C ASP A 235 -8.84 7.54 -4.39
N THR A 236 -9.51 8.70 -4.48
CA THR A 236 -8.96 10.02 -4.12
C THR A 236 -9.44 10.53 -2.76
N LEU A 237 -10.11 9.68 -1.98
CA LEU A 237 -10.50 9.95 -0.59
C LEU A 237 -9.71 9.04 0.36
N TYR A 238 -9.56 7.76 0.01
CA TYR A 238 -8.95 6.70 0.82
C TYR A 238 -7.83 5.92 0.09
N PRO A 239 -6.85 6.58 -0.56
CA PRO A 239 -5.76 5.90 -1.25
C PRO A 239 -4.96 5.01 -0.29
N GLY A 240 -4.39 3.90 -0.80
CA GLY A 240 -3.60 2.97 0.02
C GLY A 240 -4.41 2.09 0.99
N THR A 241 -5.75 2.09 0.94
CA THR A 241 -6.60 1.36 1.89
C THR A 241 -7.51 0.32 1.23
N LEU A 242 -8.03 -0.61 2.04
CA LEU A 242 -9.07 -1.57 1.63
C LEU A 242 -10.40 -0.87 1.27
N GLU A 243 -10.74 0.23 1.93
CA GLU A 243 -11.93 1.03 1.61
C GLU A 243 -11.77 1.68 0.22
N GLY A 244 -10.63 2.30 -0.06
CA GLY A 244 -10.32 2.83 -1.39
C GLY A 244 -10.37 1.75 -2.49
N ALA A 245 -9.92 0.53 -2.19
CA ALA A 245 -10.03 -0.61 -3.11
C ALA A 245 -11.50 -1.06 -3.34
N LEU A 246 -12.33 -1.07 -2.30
CA LEU A 246 -13.76 -1.41 -2.40
C LEU A 246 -14.54 -0.35 -3.20
N ARG A 247 -14.38 0.93 -2.83
CA ARG A 247 -15.03 2.08 -3.48
C ARG A 247 -14.66 2.19 -4.96
N SER A 248 -13.38 2.03 -5.28
CA SER A 248 -12.93 2.05 -6.68
C SER A 248 -13.41 0.84 -7.48
N GLY A 249 -13.57 -0.33 -6.86
CA GLY A 249 -14.22 -1.49 -7.47
C GLY A 249 -15.69 -1.21 -7.83
N GLN A 250 -16.45 -0.60 -6.91
CA GLN A 250 -17.82 -0.16 -7.15
C GLN A 250 -17.89 0.90 -8.27
N ARG A 251 -17.01 1.91 -8.24
CA ARG A 251 -16.89 2.93 -9.29
C ARG A 251 -16.59 2.31 -10.66
N ALA A 252 -15.62 1.41 -10.75
CA ALA A 252 -15.24 0.78 -12.01
C ALA A 252 -16.35 -0.13 -12.57
N ALA A 253 -17.12 -0.81 -11.71
CA ALA A 253 -18.30 -1.56 -12.13
C ALA A 253 -19.38 -0.64 -12.73
N GLY A 254 -19.67 0.49 -12.09
CA GLY A 254 -20.56 1.52 -12.64
C GLY A 254 -20.05 2.13 -13.95
N GLN A 255 -18.74 2.37 -14.06
CA GLN A 255 -18.11 2.87 -15.28
C GLN A 255 -18.21 1.89 -16.45
N VAL A 256 -18.13 0.57 -16.20
CA VAL A 256 -18.35 -0.45 -17.23
C VAL A 256 -19.82 -0.49 -17.67
N GLN A 257 -20.77 -0.32 -16.75
CA GLN A 257 -22.20 -0.20 -17.08
C GLN A 257 -22.47 1.07 -17.91
N ASP A 258 -21.86 2.19 -17.54
CA ASP A 258 -21.95 3.47 -18.25
C ASP A 258 -21.36 3.39 -19.68
N LEU A 259 -20.19 2.75 -19.83
CA LEU A 259 -19.56 2.50 -21.12
C LEU A 259 -20.42 1.58 -22.01
N ALA A 260 -21.02 0.53 -21.44
CA ALA A 260 -21.93 -0.37 -22.15
C ALA A 260 -23.25 0.32 -22.55
N ALA A 261 -23.69 1.32 -21.78
CA ALA A 261 -24.79 2.23 -22.12
C ALA A 261 -24.37 3.37 -23.09
N GLY A 262 -23.16 3.32 -23.65
CA GLY A 262 -22.68 4.27 -24.66
C GLY A 262 -22.18 5.62 -24.12
N LYS A 263 -22.04 5.80 -22.81
CA LYS A 263 -21.49 7.04 -22.22
C LYS A 263 -19.98 7.11 -22.44
N SER A 264 -19.48 8.29 -22.81
CA SER A 264 -18.04 8.54 -22.95
C SER A 264 -17.43 9.11 -21.67
N PHE A 265 -16.20 8.70 -21.36
CA PHE A 265 -15.37 9.23 -20.27
C PHE A 265 -14.17 10.06 -20.78
N GLU A 266 -13.99 10.14 -22.11
CA GLU A 266 -12.99 10.99 -22.73
C GLU A 266 -13.21 12.46 -22.33
N PRO A 267 -12.15 13.23 -22.01
CA PRO A 267 -12.30 14.65 -21.74
C PRO A 267 -12.85 15.34 -22.99
N VAL A 268 -13.95 16.08 -22.84
CA VAL A 268 -14.49 16.93 -23.90
C VAL A 268 -13.37 17.84 -24.39
N LYS A 269 -12.96 17.68 -25.65
CA LYS A 269 -12.02 18.59 -26.30
C LYS A 269 -12.69 19.95 -26.42
N VAL A 270 -12.43 20.81 -25.44
CA VAL A 270 -12.72 22.24 -25.55
C VAL A 270 -11.97 22.73 -26.79
N ALA A 271 -12.71 23.08 -27.83
CA ALA A 271 -12.11 23.67 -29.02
C ALA A 271 -11.36 24.95 -28.59
N PRO A 272 -10.16 25.22 -29.12
CA PRO A 272 -9.49 26.48 -28.84
C PRO A 272 -10.45 27.62 -29.22
N PRO A 273 -10.53 28.70 -28.42
CA PRO A 273 -11.45 29.80 -28.69
C PRO A 273 -11.20 30.29 -30.12
N LYS A 274 -12.28 30.35 -30.92
CA LYS A 274 -12.21 30.76 -32.33
C LYS A 274 -11.46 32.09 -32.40
N ALA A 275 -10.34 32.10 -33.12
CA ALA A 275 -9.48 33.27 -33.21
C ALA A 275 -10.33 34.50 -33.58
N PRO A 276 -10.14 35.65 -32.91
CA PRO A 276 -10.89 36.85 -33.22
C PRO A 276 -10.69 37.19 -34.69
N ALA A 277 -11.78 37.56 -35.38
CA ALA A 277 -11.68 38.04 -36.75
C ALA A 277 -10.69 39.21 -36.80
N PRO A 278 -9.86 39.33 -37.86
CA PRO A 278 -8.85 40.38 -37.94
C PRO A 278 -9.51 41.74 -37.81
N ALA A 279 -9.18 42.45 -36.73
CA ALA A 279 -9.71 43.78 -36.48
C ALA A 279 -9.24 44.71 -37.60
N SER A 280 -10.18 45.44 -38.21
CA SER A 280 -9.85 46.47 -39.18
C SER A 280 -9.00 47.54 -38.51
N GLN A 281 -7.83 47.83 -39.09
CA GLN A 281 -6.91 48.81 -38.53
C GLN A 281 -7.56 50.21 -38.54
N LYS A 282 -7.89 50.70 -37.34
CA LYS A 282 -7.92 52.14 -37.06
C LYS A 282 -6.72 52.47 -36.19
N SER A 283 -5.93 53.42 -36.64
CA SER A 283 -4.69 53.84 -36.00
C SER A 283 -4.96 54.91 -34.95
N GLU A 284 -5.08 54.52 -33.69
CA GLU A 284 -5.17 55.44 -32.55
C GLU A 284 -4.15 55.06 -31.45
N GLY A 285 -3.33 56.04 -31.06
CA GLY A 285 -2.56 56.10 -29.80
C GLY A 285 -1.77 54.87 -29.33
N ASN A 286 -0.45 54.89 -29.53
CA ASN A 286 0.44 53.98 -28.79
C ASN A 286 0.30 54.20 -27.27
N PHE A 287 -0.15 53.17 -26.55
CA PHE A 287 -0.40 53.19 -25.10
C PHE A 287 0.81 53.71 -24.27
N PHE A 288 2.03 53.32 -24.65
CA PHE A 288 3.26 53.70 -23.94
C PHE A 288 3.55 55.22 -23.98
N SER A 289 3.17 55.92 -25.05
CA SER A 289 3.37 57.38 -25.18
C SER A 289 2.59 58.19 -24.14
N ASN A 290 1.46 57.65 -23.66
CA ASN A 290 0.59 58.31 -22.67
C ASN A 290 0.93 57.92 -21.23
N LEU A 291 1.80 56.91 -21.02
CA LEU A 291 2.20 56.44 -19.69
C LEU A 291 3.57 56.99 -19.25
N PHE A 292 4.45 57.31 -20.21
CA PHE A 292 5.79 57.85 -19.96
C PHE A 292 6.00 59.15 -20.75
N GLY A 293 5.24 60.19 -20.39
CA GLY A 293 5.35 61.52 -21.00
C GLY A 293 6.70 62.16 -20.68
N GLY A 294 7.54 62.33 -21.70
CA GLY A 294 8.84 62.98 -21.57
C GLY A 294 8.78 64.49 -21.81
N SER A 295 9.38 65.27 -20.92
CA SER A 295 9.83 66.64 -21.16
C SER A 295 11.02 66.96 -20.24
N SER A 296 11.85 67.92 -20.63
CA SER A 296 13.19 68.14 -20.09
C SER A 296 13.33 69.35 -19.16
N ASP A 297 14.15 69.16 -18.12
CA ASP A 297 15.02 70.13 -17.46
C ASP A 297 14.50 71.26 -16.53
N LYS A 298 15.25 71.34 -15.42
CA LYS A 298 15.43 72.41 -14.42
C LYS A 298 14.34 72.68 -13.34
N PRO A 299 14.76 73.19 -12.15
CA PRO A 299 14.13 72.77 -10.89
C PRO A 299 13.69 73.91 -9.95
N ALA A 300 12.86 73.55 -8.95
CA ALA A 300 12.61 74.33 -7.73
C ALA A 300 12.29 73.39 -6.55
N GLU A 301 12.44 73.90 -5.32
CA GLU A 301 12.34 73.15 -4.05
C GLU A 301 11.02 73.50 -3.27
N PRO A 302 10.83 73.11 -1.99
CA PRO A 302 9.93 72.02 -1.61
C PRO A 302 8.54 72.44 -1.07
N ALA A 303 7.60 71.49 -1.01
CA ALA A 303 6.30 71.65 -0.34
C ALA A 303 5.91 70.40 0.50
N LYS A 304 4.99 70.59 1.46
CA LYS A 304 4.67 69.67 2.57
C LYS A 304 3.68 68.53 2.20
N PRO A 305 3.67 67.41 2.95
CA PRO A 305 2.86 66.22 2.62
C PRO A 305 1.36 66.40 2.92
N GLN A 306 0.51 65.61 2.24
CA GLN A 306 -0.94 65.60 2.47
C GLN A 306 -1.50 64.17 2.58
N ALA A 307 -2.13 63.92 3.73
CA ALA A 307 -2.69 62.67 4.26
C ALA A 307 -3.25 61.63 3.27
N ASP A 308 -2.81 60.38 3.46
CA ASP A 308 -3.48 59.18 2.94
C ASP A 308 -4.90 59.01 3.50
N LYS A 309 -5.81 58.52 2.65
CA LYS A 309 -7.14 58.03 3.07
C LYS A 309 -7.07 56.50 3.21
N PRO A 310 -7.45 55.91 4.38
CA PRO A 310 -7.27 54.48 4.61
C PRO A 310 -8.13 53.62 3.68
N GLY A 311 -7.51 52.57 3.14
CA GLY A 311 -8.11 51.67 2.16
C GLY A 311 -9.18 50.73 2.73
N PHE A 312 -9.89 50.09 1.78
CA PHE A 312 -11.06 49.22 1.96
C PHE A 312 -11.01 48.23 3.14
N PHE A 313 -9.84 47.63 3.43
CA PHE A 313 -9.69 46.60 4.46
C PHE A 313 -9.97 47.09 5.89
N SER A 314 -9.73 48.38 6.20
CA SER A 314 -9.91 48.93 7.56
C SER A 314 -11.39 49.06 8.00
N ARG A 315 -12.34 48.67 7.15
CA ARG A 315 -13.78 48.64 7.47
C ARG A 315 -14.33 47.23 7.73
N MET A 316 -13.53 46.18 7.56
CA MET A 316 -14.02 44.79 7.60
C MET A 316 -13.66 44.03 8.88
N PHE A 317 -12.67 44.51 9.64
CA PHE A 317 -12.25 43.96 10.93
C PHE A 317 -12.09 45.10 11.93
N GLY A 318 -13.08 45.28 12.81
CA GLY A 318 -13.06 46.34 13.82
C GLY A 318 -12.04 46.05 14.90
N GLY A 319 -11.11 46.99 15.13
CA GLY A 319 -10.05 46.86 16.13
C GLY A 319 -10.39 47.50 17.46
N THR A 320 -10.02 46.84 18.54
CA THR A 320 -9.81 47.42 19.88
C THR A 320 -8.53 46.81 20.43
N GLU A 321 -7.41 47.52 20.31
CA GLU A 321 -6.13 47.12 20.90
C GLU A 321 -5.71 48.12 21.99
N GLU A 322 -5.42 47.57 23.16
CA GLU A 322 -4.82 48.26 24.30
C GLU A 322 -3.31 47.97 24.30
N PRO A 323 -2.43 48.97 24.52
CA PRO A 323 -1.01 48.82 24.23
C PRO A 323 -0.27 47.97 25.28
N ALA A 324 0.17 46.77 24.87
CA ALA A 324 1.10 45.94 25.64
C ALA A 324 2.54 46.52 25.60
N PRO A 325 3.35 46.33 26.66
CA PRO A 325 4.69 46.90 26.76
C PRO A 325 5.71 46.22 25.83
N ALA A 326 6.72 47.00 25.40
CA ALA A 326 7.73 46.54 24.45
C ALA A 326 8.75 45.54 25.05
N PRO A 327 9.20 44.53 24.28
CA PRO A 327 10.25 43.61 24.70
C PRO A 327 11.65 44.23 24.64
N ALA A 328 12.56 43.75 25.50
CA ALA A 328 13.96 44.15 25.53
C ALA A 328 14.74 43.63 24.29
N PRO A 329 15.85 44.29 23.88
CA PRO A 329 16.62 43.89 22.71
C PRO A 329 17.35 42.55 22.93
N VAL A 330 17.30 41.69 21.91
CA VAL A 330 18.02 40.41 21.87
C VAL A 330 19.32 40.60 21.08
N GLU A 331 20.42 40.01 21.56
CA GLU A 331 21.73 40.09 20.90
C GLU A 331 21.74 39.40 19.52
N LYS A 332 22.62 39.85 18.63
CA LYS A 332 22.74 39.28 17.28
C LYS A 332 23.33 37.88 17.33
N ALA A 333 22.62 36.91 16.75
CA ALA A 333 23.19 35.60 16.44
C ALA A 333 24.33 35.75 15.40
N VAL A 334 25.39 34.96 15.57
CA VAL A 334 26.55 34.92 14.67
C VAL A 334 26.23 34.11 13.41
N GLU A 335 26.70 34.57 12.25
CA GLU A 335 26.51 33.84 10.98
C GLU A 335 27.27 32.49 10.96
N PRO A 336 26.68 31.42 10.42
CA PRO A 336 27.39 30.16 10.20
C PRO A 336 28.41 30.29 9.05
N ALA A 337 29.62 29.79 9.27
CA ALA A 337 30.69 29.79 8.26
C ALA A 337 30.30 29.00 6.98
N PRO A 338 30.81 29.38 5.79
CA PRO A 338 30.48 28.72 4.54
C PRO A 338 30.97 27.26 4.50
N ALA A 339 30.17 26.38 3.88
CA ALA A 339 30.47 24.97 3.78
C ALA A 339 31.67 24.67 2.86
N PRO A 340 32.51 23.65 3.16
CA PRO A 340 33.61 23.26 2.31
C PRO A 340 33.14 22.66 0.98
N ALA A 341 33.94 22.82 -0.08
CA ALA A 341 33.65 22.34 -1.42
C ALA A 341 33.55 20.79 -1.48
N PRO A 342 32.72 20.22 -2.38
CA PRO A 342 32.54 18.77 -2.49
C PRO A 342 33.83 18.08 -2.99
N ALA A 343 34.21 17.00 -2.32
CA ALA A 343 35.36 16.18 -2.72
C ALA A 343 35.11 15.46 -4.06
N VAL A 344 36.17 15.29 -4.84
CA VAL A 344 36.14 14.61 -6.15
C VAL A 344 35.76 13.14 -5.98
N ALA A 345 34.83 12.65 -6.79
CA ALA A 345 34.39 11.26 -6.76
C ALA A 345 35.50 10.30 -7.21
N PRO A 346 35.71 9.15 -6.53
CA PRO A 346 36.67 8.15 -6.97
C PRO A 346 36.24 7.49 -8.29
N ALA A 347 37.22 7.12 -9.12
CA ALA A 347 36.98 6.49 -10.40
C ALA A 347 36.28 5.11 -10.27
N PRO A 348 35.44 4.70 -11.23
CA PRO A 348 34.69 3.46 -11.15
C PRO A 348 35.63 2.24 -11.22
N VAL A 349 35.51 1.34 -10.24
CA VAL A 349 36.23 0.06 -10.22
C VAL A 349 35.64 -0.87 -11.28
N VAL A 350 36.49 -1.34 -12.20
CA VAL A 350 36.09 -2.29 -13.25
C VAL A 350 35.79 -3.66 -12.63
N ALA A 351 34.59 -4.20 -12.88
CA ALA A 351 34.22 -5.53 -12.40
C ALA A 351 35.02 -6.63 -13.14
N PRO A 352 35.44 -7.71 -12.46
CA PRO A 352 36.18 -8.79 -13.09
C PRO A 352 35.33 -9.53 -14.13
N VAL A 353 35.91 -9.75 -15.32
CA VAL A 353 35.23 -10.44 -16.43
C VAL A 353 35.08 -11.93 -16.08
N VAL A 354 33.85 -12.37 -15.85
CA VAL A 354 33.52 -13.79 -15.70
C VAL A 354 33.58 -14.44 -17.08
N GLN A 355 34.55 -15.35 -17.27
CA GLN A 355 34.64 -16.15 -18.51
C GLN A 355 33.43 -17.12 -18.60
N PRO A 356 32.83 -17.31 -19.78
CA PRO A 356 31.72 -18.24 -19.94
C PRO A 356 32.17 -19.68 -19.70
N ALA A 357 31.38 -20.44 -18.95
CA ALA A 357 31.67 -21.84 -18.65
C ALA A 357 31.66 -22.71 -19.92
N LYS A 358 32.60 -23.65 -20.01
CA LYS A 358 32.62 -24.65 -21.10
C LYS A 358 31.38 -25.55 -21.03
N PRO A 359 30.77 -25.92 -22.18
CA PRO A 359 29.64 -26.85 -22.19
C PRO A 359 30.06 -28.25 -21.71
N PRO A 360 29.13 -29.02 -21.10
CA PRO A 360 29.45 -30.35 -20.58
C PRO A 360 29.73 -31.35 -21.71
N VAL A 361 30.75 -32.20 -21.50
CA VAL A 361 31.17 -33.23 -22.44
C VAL A 361 30.21 -34.43 -22.38
N LYS A 362 29.83 -34.97 -23.55
CA LYS A 362 29.05 -36.23 -23.63
C LYS A 362 29.84 -37.40 -23.03
N ALA A 363 29.16 -38.26 -22.29
CA ALA A 363 29.64 -39.61 -21.98
C ALA A 363 28.76 -40.64 -22.72
N GLU A 364 29.41 -41.61 -23.37
CA GLU A 364 28.78 -42.79 -23.98
C GLU A 364 29.38 -44.10 -23.40
N PRO A 365 28.74 -45.26 -23.55
CA PRO A 365 28.74 -46.27 -22.49
C PRO A 365 29.85 -47.33 -22.57
N ALA A 366 30.33 -47.75 -21.39
CA ALA A 366 31.19 -48.92 -21.23
C ALA A 366 30.37 -50.23 -21.08
N LYS A 367 30.90 -51.34 -21.62
CA LYS A 367 30.27 -52.67 -21.62
C LYS A 367 30.70 -53.54 -20.43
N LYS A 368 29.89 -54.55 -20.11
CA LYS A 368 30.24 -55.68 -19.22
C LYS A 368 31.39 -56.53 -19.80
N PRO A 369 32.08 -57.27 -18.92
CA PRO A 369 32.26 -58.72 -19.07
C PRO A 369 31.57 -59.50 -17.93
N ALA A 370 31.51 -60.84 -18.01
CA ALA A 370 30.84 -61.71 -17.04
C ALA A 370 31.42 -63.14 -17.00
N THR A 371 31.38 -63.79 -15.83
CA THR A 371 31.38 -65.26 -15.52
C THR A 371 31.39 -65.38 -13.97
N LYS A 372 31.05 -66.49 -13.29
CA LYS A 372 30.75 -67.90 -13.65
C LYS A 372 29.69 -68.49 -12.67
N ALA A 373 29.24 -69.74 -12.88
CA ALA A 373 28.24 -70.47 -12.08
C ALA A 373 28.58 -71.98 -12.01
N GLU A 374 27.94 -72.87 -11.24
CA GLU A 374 26.77 -72.75 -10.34
C GLU A 374 27.13 -73.28 -8.91
N PRO A 375 26.56 -74.30 -8.19
CA PRO A 375 25.39 -75.20 -8.38
C PRO A 375 24.23 -75.03 -7.36
N ALA A 376 23.03 -75.51 -7.69
CA ALA A 376 21.79 -75.41 -6.89
C ALA A 376 21.40 -76.67 -6.07
N LYS A 377 20.43 -76.51 -5.15
CA LYS A 377 19.40 -77.53 -4.84
C LYS A 377 18.14 -76.97 -4.15
N LYS A 378 17.02 -77.68 -4.36
CA LYS A 378 15.63 -77.50 -3.87
C LYS A 378 15.06 -78.92 -3.66
N PRO A 379 13.82 -79.15 -3.17
CA PRO A 379 12.90 -78.32 -2.39
C PRO A 379 12.37 -79.04 -1.12
N GLN A 380 11.45 -78.42 -0.37
CA GLN A 380 10.14 -79.03 -0.06
C GLN A 380 9.16 -78.00 0.54
N SER A 381 7.90 -78.39 0.73
CA SER A 381 6.77 -77.52 1.08
C SER A 381 5.70 -78.26 1.89
N LYS A 382 4.95 -77.51 2.71
CA LYS A 382 3.52 -77.65 3.11
C LYS A 382 3.25 -76.95 4.46
N GLU A 383 2.03 -76.67 4.92
CA GLU A 383 0.73 -76.30 4.31
C GLU A 383 -0.34 -76.31 5.42
N THR A 384 -0.97 -75.16 5.75
CA THR A 384 -2.31 -74.96 6.37
C THR A 384 -2.42 -73.46 6.72
N ALA A 385 -3.43 -72.64 6.38
CA ALA A 385 -4.89 -72.81 6.27
C ALA A 385 -5.59 -73.00 7.64
N LYS A 386 -6.74 -72.40 7.96
CA LYS A 386 -7.77 -71.69 7.16
C LYS A 386 -8.68 -70.86 8.09
N LYS A 387 -9.41 -69.86 7.54
CA LYS A 387 -10.84 -69.44 7.75
C LYS A 387 -11.56 -69.61 9.13
N GLU A 388 -12.68 -68.95 9.46
CA GLU A 388 -13.66 -68.15 8.71
C GLU A 388 -14.27 -67.02 9.59
N ALA A 389 -15.34 -66.33 9.14
CA ALA A 389 -16.03 -65.24 9.86
C ALA A 389 -17.56 -65.44 9.91
N ALA A 390 -18.27 -64.84 10.89
CA ALA A 390 -19.73 -64.67 10.84
C ALA A 390 -20.31 -63.52 11.70
N LYS A 391 -21.35 -62.90 11.14
CA LYS A 391 -22.28 -61.88 11.69
C LYS A 391 -22.95 -62.21 13.04
N LYS A 392 -23.25 -61.17 13.84
CA LYS A 392 -24.58 -60.70 14.34
C LYS A 392 -24.39 -59.54 15.36
N GLU A 393 -25.11 -58.41 15.31
CA GLU A 393 -26.53 -58.14 15.68
C GLU A 393 -26.79 -58.27 17.21
N ALA A 394 -27.45 -57.37 17.96
CA ALA A 394 -27.78 -55.93 17.83
C ALA A 394 -28.36 -55.40 19.18
N ALA A 395 -28.50 -54.06 19.32
CA ALA A 395 -29.48 -53.32 20.15
C ALA A 395 -29.35 -53.14 21.70
N LYS A 396 -29.78 -51.92 22.11
CA LYS A 396 -30.48 -51.47 23.35
C LYS A 396 -29.74 -50.92 24.59
N LYS A 397 -30.37 -49.85 25.13
CA LYS A 397 -30.14 -49.07 26.38
C LYS A 397 -28.84 -48.26 26.43
N GLU A 398 -28.80 -46.93 26.55
CA GLU A 398 -29.75 -45.86 26.97
C GLU A 398 -29.97 -45.66 28.48
N ALA A 399 -30.04 -44.37 28.88
CA ALA A 399 -30.65 -43.78 30.08
C ALA A 399 -29.79 -43.53 31.35
N ALA A 400 -29.16 -42.34 31.41
CA ALA A 400 -29.15 -41.40 32.56
C ALA A 400 -28.67 -40.01 32.05
N LYS A 401 -29.55 -39.07 31.69
CA LYS A 401 -30.14 -37.99 32.54
C LYS A 401 -29.09 -37.22 33.36
N LYS A 402 -28.87 -35.92 33.15
CA LYS A 402 -29.76 -34.73 33.28
C LYS A 402 -30.07 -34.32 34.73
N GLU A 403 -29.18 -33.53 35.31
CA GLU A 403 -29.47 -32.41 36.23
C GLU A 403 -28.32 -31.39 36.11
N ALA A 404 -28.47 -30.09 36.45
CA ALA A 404 -29.65 -29.39 36.95
C ALA A 404 -29.83 -28.03 36.25
N ALA A 405 -31.08 -27.58 36.10
CA ALA A 405 -31.41 -26.24 35.57
C ALA A 405 -32.79 -25.74 36.02
N LYS A 406 -32.95 -25.34 37.29
CA LYS A 406 -33.98 -24.38 37.75
C LYS A 406 -33.87 -24.00 39.24
N LYS A 407 -33.36 -22.80 39.50
CA LYS A 407 -33.82 -21.82 40.52
C LYS A 407 -33.23 -20.48 40.07
N ALA A 408 -33.93 -19.64 39.31
CA ALA A 408 -35.15 -18.86 39.62
C ALA A 408 -34.84 -17.58 40.43
N GLN A 409 -35.01 -16.43 39.75
CA GLN A 409 -35.22 -15.07 40.27
C GLN A 409 -34.09 -14.49 41.17
N SER A 410 -33.73 -13.21 41.08
CA SER A 410 -34.51 -12.04 40.64
C SER A 410 -33.69 -11.04 39.80
N LYS A 411 -34.32 -9.94 39.37
CA LYS A 411 -33.72 -8.82 38.64
C LYS A 411 -34.45 -7.52 39.03
N PRO A 412 -33.75 -6.46 39.46
CA PRO A 412 -34.29 -5.09 39.44
C PRO A 412 -33.90 -4.34 38.16
N ALA A 413 -34.72 -3.36 37.78
CA ALA A 413 -34.41 -2.33 36.78
C ALA A 413 -34.16 -0.98 37.53
N PRO A 414 -33.64 0.07 36.88
CA PRO A 414 -33.02 1.19 37.60
C PRO A 414 -34.02 2.15 38.26
N ALA A 415 -33.63 2.69 39.41
CA ALA A 415 -34.28 3.86 40.01
C ALA A 415 -33.89 5.15 39.27
N LYS A 416 -34.81 6.13 39.24
CA LYS A 416 -34.57 7.49 38.72
C LYS A 416 -34.08 8.43 39.82
N THR A 417 -33.41 9.50 39.41
CA THR A 417 -33.12 10.70 40.21
C THR A 417 -34.39 11.38 40.74
N PRO A 418 -34.29 12.08 41.86
CA PRO A 418 -34.78 13.45 42.02
C PRO A 418 -33.62 14.46 41.81
N ALA A 419 -33.97 15.72 41.55
CA ALA A 419 -32.99 16.82 41.44
C ALA A 419 -32.98 17.68 42.70
N VAL A 420 -31.79 18.15 43.08
CA VAL A 420 -31.46 19.58 43.27
C VAL A 420 -30.10 19.79 42.60
#